data_AF-A0A534I3D6-F1
#
_entry.id   AF-A0A534I3D6-F1
#
_cell.length_a   1.000
_cell.length_b   1.000
_cell.length_c   1.000
_cell.angle_alpha   90.00
_cell.angle_beta   90.00
_cell.angle_gamma   90.00
#
_symmetry.space_group_name_H-M   'P 1'
#
loop_
_entity.id
_entity.type
_entity.pdbx_description
1 polymer ?
#
loop_
_entity_poly.entity_id
_entity_poly.type
_entity_poly.pdbx_seq_one_letter_code
_entity_poly.pdbx_strand_id
1 'polypeptide(L)'
;MKYLHTMVRVTDIDASLKFYRDALGLQELSRKDYPAGRYTLVFLAAPGDESAQVELTYNWDPESYGGGRNFGHLAYAVENIYATCQRLRDHGVTILRPPRDGHMAFVRSPDNISIELLQ
;
A
#
# COMPACT_ATOMS: atom_id res chain seq x y z
N MET A 1 -25.24 -4.54 4.20
CA MET A 1 -24.05 -3.67 4.23
C MET A 1 -22.92 -4.42 3.52
N LYS A 2 -22.12 -3.76 2.67
CA LYS A 2 -21.02 -4.37 1.92
C LYS A 2 -19.74 -3.56 2.14
N TYR A 3 -18.64 -4.21 2.50
CA TYR A 3 -17.33 -3.58 2.58
C TYR A 3 -16.78 -3.36 1.17
N LEU A 4 -16.17 -2.20 0.91
CA LEU A 4 -15.74 -1.81 -0.44
C LEU A 4 -14.21 -1.66 -0.54
N HIS A 5 -13.60 -0.92 0.38
CA HIS A 5 -12.17 -0.64 0.36
C HIS A 5 -11.68 -0.11 1.71
N THR A 6 -10.37 -0.15 1.93
CA THR A 6 -9.67 0.67 2.92
C THR A 6 -9.00 1.84 2.20
N MET A 7 -9.18 3.07 2.69
CA MET A 7 -8.52 4.25 2.11
C MET A 7 -7.31 4.68 2.94
N VAL A 8 -6.22 5.01 2.24
CA VAL A 8 -5.07 5.71 2.80
C VAL A 8 -4.78 6.96 1.97
N ARG A 9 -4.34 8.02 2.65
CA ARG A 9 -3.88 9.23 1.96
C ARG A 9 -2.41 9.10 1.63
N VAL A 10 -2.04 9.63 0.47
CA VAL A 10 -0.67 9.62 -0.03
C VAL A 10 -0.24 11.02 -0.47
N THR A 11 1.04 11.34 -0.29
CA THR A 11 1.61 12.65 -0.61
C THR A 11 2.23 12.71 -2.01
N ASP A 12 2.60 11.57 -2.59
CA ASP A 12 3.20 11.45 -3.92
C ASP A 12 2.68 10.20 -4.62
N ILE A 13 1.80 10.41 -5.60
CA ILE A 13 1.14 9.31 -6.33
C ILE A 13 2.12 8.39 -7.06
N ASP A 14 3.23 8.92 -7.60
CA ASP A 14 4.19 8.13 -8.35
C ASP A 14 5.04 7.28 -7.41
N ALA A 15 5.48 7.83 -6.28
CA ALA A 15 6.16 7.09 -5.24
C ALA A 15 5.26 5.99 -4.64
N SER A 16 3.99 6.31 -4.40
CA SER A 16 3.03 5.32 -3.91
C SER A 16 2.79 4.21 -4.93
N LEU A 17 2.65 4.51 -6.22
CA LEU A 17 2.47 3.46 -7.25
C LEU A 17 3.72 2.59 -7.39
N LYS A 18 4.92 3.16 -7.34
CA LYS A 18 6.17 2.37 -7.29
C LYS A 18 6.18 1.39 -6.11
N PHE A 19 5.63 1.80 -4.97
CA PHE A 19 5.50 0.93 -3.81
C PHE A 19 4.37 -0.10 -3.97
N TYR A 20 3.11 0.34 -4.08
CA TYR A 20 1.93 -0.54 -4.04
C TYR A 20 1.82 -1.41 -5.29
N ARG A 21 2.02 -0.84 -6.48
CA ARG A 21 1.90 -1.58 -7.75
C ARG A 21 3.16 -2.39 -8.03
N ASP A 22 4.32 -1.73 -8.08
CA ASP A 22 5.53 -2.39 -8.58
C ASP A 22 6.20 -3.26 -7.50
N ALA A 23 6.48 -2.68 -6.32
CA ALA A 23 7.23 -3.35 -5.27
C ALA A 23 6.38 -4.38 -4.50
N LEU A 24 5.13 -4.05 -4.15
CA LEU A 24 4.20 -4.92 -3.43
C LEU A 24 3.39 -5.82 -4.38
N GLY A 25 3.25 -5.46 -5.66
CA GLY A 25 2.65 -6.32 -6.69
C GLY A 25 1.13 -6.22 -6.80
N LEU A 26 0.52 -5.15 -6.28
CA LEU A 26 -0.90 -4.90 -6.49
C LEU A 26 -1.16 -4.46 -7.93
N GLN A 27 -2.39 -4.67 -8.40
CA GLN A 27 -2.86 -4.22 -9.70
C GLN A 27 -3.73 -2.98 -9.53
N GLU A 28 -3.49 -1.96 -10.35
CA GLU A 28 -4.38 -0.81 -10.46
C GLU A 28 -5.68 -1.24 -11.14
N LEU A 29 -6.79 -1.14 -10.43
CA LEU A 29 -8.13 -1.50 -10.91
C LEU A 29 -8.81 -0.32 -11.61
N SER A 30 -8.67 0.87 -11.02
CA SER A 30 -9.21 2.10 -11.58
C SER A 30 -8.53 3.32 -11.01
N ARG A 31 -8.56 4.40 -11.79
CA ARG A 31 -8.09 5.73 -11.40
C ARG A 31 -9.08 6.77 -11.84
N LYS A 32 -9.31 7.76 -10.99
CA LYS A 32 -10.20 8.87 -11.32
C LYS A 32 -9.72 10.17 -10.71
N ASP A 33 -9.68 11.20 -11.55
CA ASP A 33 -9.38 12.57 -11.17
C ASP A 33 -10.65 13.35 -10.91
N TYR A 34 -10.60 14.24 -9.93
CA TYR A 34 -11.69 15.13 -9.56
C TYR A 34 -11.19 16.58 -9.58
N PRO A 35 -11.07 17.23 -10.77
CA PRO A 35 -10.46 18.55 -10.89
C PRO A 35 -11.11 19.65 -10.04
N ALA A 36 -12.45 19.61 -9.90
CA ALA A 36 -13.18 20.56 -9.07
C ALA A 36 -12.85 20.42 -7.56
N GLY A 37 -12.54 19.20 -7.12
CA GLY A 37 -12.12 18.91 -5.75
C GLY A 37 -10.60 18.87 -5.55
N ARG A 38 -9.83 18.89 -6.65
CA ARG A 38 -8.36 18.83 -6.69
C ARG A 38 -7.77 17.60 -5.99
N TYR A 39 -8.25 16.41 -6.36
CA TYR A 39 -7.69 15.15 -5.90
C TYR A 39 -7.80 14.04 -6.95
N THR A 40 -6.98 13.01 -6.78
CA THR A 40 -6.98 11.76 -7.56
C THR A 40 -7.23 10.59 -6.63
N LEU A 41 -8.07 9.65 -7.07
CA LEU A 41 -8.28 8.36 -6.41
C LEU A 41 -7.68 7.25 -7.28
N VAL A 42 -6.95 6.32 -6.66
CA VAL A 42 -6.46 5.11 -7.30
C VAL A 42 -6.87 3.90 -6.46
N PHE A 43 -7.56 2.95 -7.09
CA PHE A 43 -7.95 1.69 -6.44
C PHE A 43 -7.00 0.59 -6.89
N LEU A 44 -6.42 -0.11 -5.93
CA LEU A 44 -5.55 -1.26 -6.17
C LEU A 44 -6.02 -2.49 -5.39
N ALA A 45 -5.71 -3.67 -5.91
CA ALA A 45 -5.94 -4.93 -5.22
C ALA A 45 -4.85 -5.95 -5.52
N ALA A 46 -4.74 -6.99 -4.68
CA ALA A 46 -3.91 -8.15 -5.01
C ALA A 46 -4.53 -8.89 -6.21
N PRO A 47 -3.72 -9.47 -7.12
CA PRO A 47 -4.24 -10.23 -8.25
C PRO A 47 -5.20 -11.35 -7.79
N GLY A 48 -6.44 -11.34 -8.29
CA GLY A 48 -7.46 -12.32 -7.92
C GLY A 48 -8.20 -12.04 -6.60
N ASP A 49 -7.96 -10.89 -5.95
CA ASP A 49 -8.71 -10.43 -4.78
C ASP A 49 -9.22 -8.99 -4.96
N GLU A 50 -9.87 -8.71 -6.09
CA GLU A 50 -10.41 -7.39 -6.46
C GLU A 50 -11.53 -6.90 -5.52
N SER A 51 -11.96 -7.74 -4.58
CA SER A 51 -12.95 -7.42 -3.55
C SER A 51 -12.35 -6.70 -2.33
N ALA A 52 -11.04 -6.86 -2.08
CA ALA A 52 -10.31 -6.29 -0.94
C ALA A 52 -9.40 -5.14 -1.39
N GLN A 53 -10.01 -4.01 -1.75
CA GLN A 53 -9.29 -2.90 -2.38
C GLN A 53 -8.61 -1.98 -1.35
N VAL A 54 -7.43 -1.49 -1.71
CA VAL A 54 -6.84 -0.29 -1.11
C VAL A 54 -7.11 0.89 -2.05
N GLU A 55 -7.69 1.96 -1.50
CA GLU A 55 -7.82 3.25 -2.15
C GLU A 55 -6.67 4.15 -1.73
N LEU A 56 -5.93 4.68 -2.70
CA LEU A 56 -4.98 5.77 -2.51
C LEU A 56 -5.69 7.08 -2.85
N THR A 57 -5.82 7.97 -1.88
CA THR A 57 -6.31 9.33 -2.11
C THR A 57 -5.13 10.30 -2.14
N TYR A 58 -4.91 10.93 -3.28
CA TYR A 58 -3.90 11.95 -3.49
C TYR A 58 -4.55 13.32 -3.64
N ASN A 59 -4.37 14.19 -2.65
CA ASN A 59 -4.74 15.60 -2.74
C ASN A 59 -3.67 16.36 -3.54
N TRP A 60 -4.08 17.13 -4.55
CA TRP A 60 -3.13 17.84 -5.42
C TRP A 60 -2.45 19.02 -4.72
N ASP A 61 -3.12 19.58 -3.73
CA ASP A 61 -2.56 20.60 -2.86
C ASP A 61 -1.76 19.92 -1.74
N PRO A 62 -0.46 20.25 -1.55
CA PRO A 62 0.39 19.57 -0.60
C PRO A 62 -0.16 19.61 0.83
N GLU A 63 -0.20 18.44 1.47
CA GLU A 63 -0.69 18.26 2.82
C GLU A 63 0.28 17.37 3.60
N SER A 64 0.55 17.72 4.86
CA SER A 64 1.36 16.87 5.74
C SER A 64 0.43 15.94 6.53
N TYR A 65 0.47 14.65 6.20
CA TYR A 65 -0.25 13.65 6.99
C TYR A 65 0.56 13.26 8.23
N GLY A 66 0.02 13.57 9.40
CA GLY A 66 0.52 13.03 10.66
C GLY A 66 0.20 11.54 10.81
N GLY A 67 1.02 10.81 11.55
CA GLY A 67 0.74 9.43 11.93
C GLY A 67 -0.22 9.34 13.11
N GLY A 68 -1.15 8.39 13.09
CA GLY A 68 -2.01 8.02 14.22
C GLY A 68 -1.72 6.59 14.68
N ARG A 69 -1.85 6.31 15.98
CA ARG A 69 -1.70 4.94 16.55
C ARG A 69 -2.96 4.07 16.44
N ASN A 70 -4.03 4.63 15.87
CA ASN A 70 -5.34 3.97 15.74
C ASN A 70 -5.47 3.15 14.44
N PHE A 71 -4.68 3.46 13.41
CA PHE A 71 -4.60 2.62 12.21
C PHE A 71 -3.41 1.67 12.32
N GLY A 72 -3.69 0.37 12.36
CA GLY A 72 -2.67 -0.66 12.58
C GLY A 72 -1.80 -0.91 11.36
N HIS A 73 -2.38 -1.52 10.33
CA HIS A 73 -1.70 -1.88 9.08
C HIS A 73 -2.72 -2.34 8.02
N LEU A 74 -2.22 -2.50 6.79
CA LEU A 74 -2.82 -3.37 5.78
C LEU A 74 -2.08 -4.72 5.82
N ALA A 75 -2.77 -5.84 5.64
CA ALA A 75 -2.17 -7.18 5.68
C ALA A 75 -2.37 -7.92 4.35
N TYR A 76 -1.33 -8.60 3.89
CA TYR A 76 -1.36 -9.42 2.68
C TYR A 76 -0.71 -10.78 2.94
N ALA A 77 -1.37 -11.84 2.48
CA ALA A 77 -0.76 -13.16 2.41
C ALA A 77 0.18 -13.24 1.21
N VAL A 78 1.35 -13.87 1.38
CA VAL A 78 2.37 -14.04 0.34
C VAL A 78 2.88 -15.47 0.32
N GLU A 79 3.13 -16.01 -0.86
CA GLU A 79 3.56 -17.41 -1.02
C GLU A 79 4.99 -17.66 -0.51
N ASN A 80 5.89 -16.69 -0.73
CA ASN A 80 7.26 -16.75 -0.28
C ASN A 80 7.68 -15.38 0.29
N ILE A 81 7.79 -15.30 1.61
CA ILE A 81 8.07 -14.06 2.32
C ILE A 81 9.50 -13.57 2.08
N TYR A 82 10.47 -14.49 1.94
CA TYR A 82 11.85 -14.11 1.66
C TYR A 82 11.99 -13.52 0.26
N ALA A 83 11.36 -14.14 -0.74
CA ALA A 83 11.31 -13.62 -2.11
C ALA A 83 10.58 -12.28 -2.17
N THR A 84 9.45 -12.15 -1.46
CA THR A 84 8.73 -10.88 -1.36
C THR A 84 9.59 -9.78 -0.72
N CYS A 85 10.25 -10.06 0.41
CA CYS A 85 11.15 -9.11 1.07
C CYS A 85 12.37 -8.78 0.22
N GLN A 86 12.87 -9.70 -0.61
CA GLN A 86 13.94 -9.40 -1.57
C GLN A 86 13.45 -8.44 -2.64
N ARG A 87 12.31 -8.73 -3.30
CA ARG A 87 11.70 -7.82 -4.29
C ARG A 87 11.47 -6.42 -3.72
N LEU A 88 10.91 -6.32 -2.51
CA LEU A 88 10.71 -5.04 -1.85
C LEU A 88 12.04 -4.28 -1.66
N ARG A 89 13.11 -4.94 -1.21
CA ARG A 89 14.44 -4.34 -1.09
C ARG A 89 15.02 -3.89 -2.42
N ASP A 90 14.84 -4.68 -3.48
CA ASP A 90 15.32 -4.36 -4.83
C ASP A 90 14.61 -3.10 -5.39
N HIS A 91 13.39 -2.84 -4.94
CA HIS A 91 12.64 -1.60 -5.19
C HIS A 91 12.99 -0.45 -4.22
N GLY A 92 13.99 -0.61 -3.35
CA GLY A 92 14.41 0.41 -2.39
C GLY A 92 13.54 0.53 -1.14
N VAL A 93 12.66 -0.45 -0.87
CA VAL A 93 11.81 -0.46 0.32
C VAL A 93 12.60 -0.92 1.54
N THR A 94 12.54 -0.14 2.62
CA THR A 94 13.12 -0.51 3.92
C THR A 94 12.27 -1.57 4.61
N ILE A 95 12.89 -2.71 4.92
CA ILE A 95 12.27 -3.77 5.73
C ILE A 95 12.52 -3.49 7.22
N LEU A 96 11.47 -3.09 7.94
CA LEU A 96 11.60 -2.71 9.36
C LEU A 96 11.70 -3.92 10.28
N ARG A 97 10.93 -4.96 9.98
CA ARG A 97 10.97 -6.24 10.69
C ARG A 97 11.09 -7.33 9.64
N PRO A 98 12.32 -7.82 9.35
CA PRO A 98 12.49 -8.94 8.44
C PRO A 98 11.89 -10.22 9.05
N PRO A 99 11.62 -11.26 8.23
CA PRO A 99 11.12 -12.54 8.72
C PRO A 99 12.07 -13.12 9.76
N ARG A 100 11.65 -13.15 11.03
CA ARG A 100 12.43 -13.78 12.12
C ARG A 100 12.11 -15.27 12.27
N ASP A 101 10.85 -15.62 12.04
CA ASP A 101 10.35 -17.00 12.12
C ASP A 101 10.01 -17.58 10.73
N GLY A 102 10.35 -16.87 9.65
CA GLY A 102 10.05 -17.27 8.27
C GLY A 102 8.60 -17.08 7.82
N HIS A 103 7.72 -16.52 8.66
CA HIS A 103 6.28 -16.41 8.38
C HIS A 103 5.72 -14.98 8.36
N MET A 104 6.41 -14.00 8.94
CA MET A 104 5.86 -12.65 9.09
C MET A 104 6.91 -11.55 8.92
N ALA A 105 6.58 -10.48 8.21
CA ALA A 105 7.41 -9.31 8.03
C ALA A 105 6.57 -8.02 8.05
N PHE A 106 7.23 -6.91 8.43
CA PHE A 106 6.63 -5.57 8.32
C PHE A 106 7.50 -4.64 7.47
N VAL A 107 6.84 -3.95 6.56
CA VAL A 107 7.42 -2.86 5.76
C VAL A 107 6.55 -1.60 5.89
N ARG A 108 7.04 -0.47 5.37
CA ARG A 108 6.26 0.77 5.30
C ARG A 108 6.19 1.28 3.86
N SER A 109 5.03 1.81 3.51
CA SER A 109 4.87 2.64 2.32
C SER A 109 5.63 3.97 2.47
N PRO A 110 5.77 4.77 1.39
CA PRO A 110 6.39 6.11 1.46
C PRO A 110 5.75 7.01 2.51
N ASP A 111 4.43 6.95 2.67
CA ASP A 111 3.65 7.71 3.66
C ASP A 111 3.57 7.02 5.04
N ASN A 112 4.50 6.10 5.32
CA ASN A 112 4.62 5.37 6.59
C ASN A 112 3.42 4.47 6.96
N ILE A 113 2.56 4.12 6.00
CA ILE A 113 1.52 3.11 6.23
C ILE A 113 2.20 1.76 6.43
N SER A 114 1.92 1.13 7.56
CA SER A 114 2.45 -0.19 7.90
C SER A 114 1.79 -1.26 7.04
N ILE A 115 2.60 -2.13 6.43
CA ILE A 115 2.15 -3.29 5.67
C ILE A 115 2.67 -4.55 6.36
N GLU A 116 1.75 -5.43 6.76
CA GLU A 116 2.02 -6.76 7.28
C GLU A 116 2.02 -7.77 6.14
N LEU A 117 3.06 -8.61 6.09
CA LEU A 117 3.17 -9.73 5.15
C LEU A 117 3.14 -11.02 5.95
N LEU A 118 2.27 -11.95 5.57
CA LEU A 118 2.10 -13.25 6.22
C LEU A 118 2.29 -14.37 5.21
N GLN A 119 2.99 -15.44 5.58
CA GLN A 119 3.13 -16.67 4.80
C GLN A 119 2.59 -17.88 5.56
#